data_AF-A0A645IR48-F1
#
_entry.id   AF-A0A645IR48-F1
#
_cell.length_a   1.000
_cell.length_b   1.000
_cell.length_c   1.000
_cell.angle_alpha   90.00
_cell.angle_beta   90.00
_cell.angle_gamma   90.00
#
_symmetry.space_group_name_H-M   'P 1'
#
loop_
_entity.id
_entity.type
_entity.pdbx_description
1 polymer ?
#
loop_
_entity_poly.entity_id
_entity_poly.type
_entity_poly.pdbx_seq_one_letter_code
_entity_poly.pdbx_strand_id
1 'polypeptide(L)' 'MARAKKNGTYLNVCIETQIYERLEALCLDAGQTKTIAVERAISAYLEEYEKTQQQLKELQESKRYIVVEER' A
#
# COMPACT_ATOMS: atom_id res chain seq x y z
N MET A 1 6.60 18.46 28.61
CA MET A 1 5.82 18.78 27.40
C MET A 1 4.78 17.69 27.19
N ALA A 2 3.50 18.04 27.00
CA ALA A 2 2.45 17.07 26.75
C ALA A 2 2.76 16.30 25.45
N ARG A 3 3.04 15.00 25.58
CA ARG A 3 3.30 14.11 24.44
C ARG A 3 2.04 14.09 23.58
N ALA A 4 2.12 14.59 22.35
CA ALA A 4 1.02 14.50 21.39
C ALA A 4 0.55 13.04 21.34
N LYS A 5 -0.75 12.81 21.61
CA LYS A 5 -1.35 11.48 21.48
C LYS A 5 -1.13 11.05 20.03
N LYS A 6 -0.29 10.04 19.82
CA LYS A 6 -0.21 9.35 18.54
C LYS A 6 -1.58 8.69 18.35
N ASN A 7 -2.38 9.21 17.43
CA ASN A 7 -3.64 8.58 17.03
C ASN A 7 -3.26 7.32 16.24
N GLY A 8 -3.09 6.21 16.96
CA GLY A 8 -2.80 4.90 16.38
C GLY A 8 -3.94 3.95 16.67
N THR A 9 -4.50 3.34 15.62
CA THR A 9 -5.47 2.25 15.75
C THR A 9 -4.71 0.92 15.68
N TYR A 10 -5.00 -0.01 16.59
CA TYR A 10 -4.41 -1.34 16.53
C TYR A 10 -5.00 -2.13 15.37
N LEU A 11 -4.13 -2.69 14.54
CA LEU A 11 -4.49 -3.56 13.43
C LEU A 11 -4.13 -5.01 13.82
N ASN A 12 -5.13 -5.79 14.23
CA ASN A 12 -4.96 -7.21 14.51
C ASN A 12 -5.35 -8.01 13.27
N VAL A 13 -4.37 -8.65 12.62
CA VAL A 13 -4.56 -9.52 11.45
C VAL A 13 -3.70 -10.76 11.63
N CYS A 14 -4.27 -11.91 11.26
CA CYS A 14 -3.51 -13.15 11.16
C CYS A 14 -2.83 -13.18 9.79
N ILE A 15 -1.51 -13.21 9.78
CA ILE A 15 -0.71 -13.35 8.57
C ILE A 15 0.07 -14.65 8.62
N GLU A 16 0.37 -15.19 7.45
CA GLU A 16 1.14 -16.42 7.33
C GLU A 16 2.55 -16.26 7.90
N THR A 17 3.04 -17.30 8.59
CA THR A 17 4.34 -17.29 9.27
C THR A 17 5.48 -16.93 8.32
N GLN A 18 5.46 -17.44 7.10
CA GLN A 18 6.49 -17.15 6.09
C GLN A 18 6.54 -15.65 5.73
N ILE A 19 5.39 -14.98 5.70
CA ILE A 19 5.32 -13.54 5.42
C ILE A 19 5.83 -12.75 6.62
N TYR A 20 5.49 -13.19 7.84
CA TYR A 20 5.98 -12.55 9.06
C TYR A 20 7.52 -12.62 9.17
N GLU A 21 8.11 -13.78 8.88
CA GLU A 21 9.57 -13.97 8.90
C GLU A 21 10.27 -13.05 7.89
N ARG A 22 9.72 -12.92 6.67
CA ARG A 22 10.26 -11.99 5.67
C ARG A 22 10.17 -10.54 6.12
N LEU A 23 9.08 -10.15 6.78
CA LEU A 23 8.93 -8.81 7.35
C LEU A 23 9.94 -8.57 8.47
N GLU A 24 10.19 -9.57 9.31
CA GLU A 24 11.18 -9.49 10.37
C GLU A 24 12.61 -9.36 9.84
N ALA A 25 12.98 -10.14 8.82
CA ALA A 25 14.26 -9.99 8.13
C ALA A 25 14.42 -8.58 7.53
N LEU A 26 13.38 -8.07 6.86
CA LEU A 26 13.37 -6.69 6.35
C LEU A 26 13.55 -5.64 7.46
N CYS A 27 12.92 -5.84 8.62
CA CYS A 27 13.08 -4.93 9.75
C CYS A 27 14.51 -4.93 10.30
N LEU A 28 15.13 -6.11 10.37
CA LEU A 28 16.52 -6.28 10.82
C LEU A 28 17.50 -5.59 9.86
N ASP A 29 17.35 -5.83 8.56
CA ASP A 29 18.22 -5.26 7.54
C ASP A 29 18.06 -3.73 7.42
N ALA A 30 16.81 -3.24 7.49
CA ALA A 30 16.50 -1.82 7.36
C ALA A 30 16.67 -1.01 8.66
N GLY A 31 16.97 -1.68 9.79
CA GLY A 31 17.09 -1.06 11.11
C GLY A 31 15.81 -0.36 11.59
N GLN A 32 14.65 -0.86 11.16
CA GLN A 32 13.34 -0.24 11.42
C GLN A 32 12.53 -1.05 12.42
N THR A 33 11.64 -0.37 13.14
CA THR A 33 10.68 -1.06 14.01
C THR A 33 9.59 -1.72 13.15
N LYS A 34 9.07 -2.86 13.63
CA LYS A 34 8.00 -3.60 12.93
C LYS A 34 6.80 -2.71 12.59
N THR A 35 6.46 -1.77 13.47
CA THR A 35 5.39 -0.80 13.24
C THR A 35 5.65 0.08 12.01
N ILE A 36 6.85 0.67 11.90
CA ILE A 36 7.20 1.55 10.78
C ILE A 36 7.30 0.75 9.48
N ALA A 37 7.84 -0.47 9.54
CA ALA A 37 7.93 -1.34 8.37
C ALA A 37 6.53 -1.70 7.84
N VAL A 38 5.60 -2.06 8.72
CA VAL A 38 4.21 -2.36 8.35
C VAL A 38 3.49 -1.13 7.80
N GLU A 39 3.62 0.02 8.46
CA GLU A 39 3.02 1.28 7.98
C GLU A 39 3.52 1.62 6.57
N ARG A 40 4.83 1.54 6.33
CA ARG A 40 5.43 1.80 5.01
C ARG A 40 4.98 0.80 3.95
N ALA A 41 4.92 -0.48 4.30
CA ALA A 41 4.48 -1.53 3.38
C ALA A 41 3.02 -1.32 2.95
N ILE A 42 2.14 -1.01 3.91
CA ILE A 42 0.72 -0.74 3.62
C ILE A 42 0.58 0.54 2.78
N SER A 43 1.27 1.62 3.14
CA SER A 43 1.24 2.87 2.36
C SER A 43 1.71 2.65 0.91
N ALA A 44 2.84 1.96 0.73
CA ALA A 44 3.37 1.66 -0.61
C ALA A 44 2.39 0.83 -1.44
N TYR A 45 1.77 -0.19 -0.84
CA TYR A 45 0.77 -1.01 -1.51
C TYR A 45 -0.48 -0.21 -1.92
N LEU A 46 -0.97 0.68 -1.04
CA LEU A 46 -2.12 1.53 -1.33
C LEU A 46 -1.82 2.53 -2.45
N GLU A 47 -0.65 3.17 -2.44
CA GLU A 47 -0.23 4.09 -3.51
C GLU A 47 -0.13 3.39 -4.87
N GLU A 48 0.44 2.18 -4.91
CA GLU A 48 0.55 1.40 -6.13
C GLU A 48 -0.81 0.95 -6.65
N TYR A 49 -1.70 0.56 -5.74
CA TYR A 49 -3.08 0.22 -6.08
C TYR A 49 -3.83 1.41 -6.69
N GLU A 50 -3.72 2.60 -6.08
CA GLU A 50 -4.33 3.82 -6.60
C GLU A 50 -3.81 4.19 -8.00
N LYS A 51 -2.49 4.13 -8.21
CA LYS A 51 -1.88 4.38 -9.53
C LYS A 51 -2.39 3.40 -10.58
N THR A 52 -2.46 2.12 -10.24
CA THR A 52 -2.95 1.08 -11.15
C THR A 52 -4.42 1.31 -11.51
N GLN A 53 -5.26 1.67 -10.52
CA GLN A 53 -6.67 2.00 -10.76
C GLN A 53 -6.84 3.25 -11.63
N GLN A 54 -6.00 4.26 -11.44
CA GLN A 54 -6.04 5.46 -12.26
C GLN A 54 -5.65 5.17 -13.72
N GLN A 55 -4.58 4.41 -13.94
CA GLN A 55 -4.17 3.97 -15.27
C GLN A 55 -5.25 3.15 -15.97
N LEU A 56 -5.91 2.24 -15.23
CA LEU A 56 -7.03 1.46 -15.76
C LEU A 56 -8.19 2.36 -16.19
N LYS A 57 -8.53 3.39 -15.42
CA LYS A 57 -9.57 4.37 -15.79
C LYS A 57 -9.19 5.15 -17.05
N GLU A 58 -7.96 5.66 -17.12
CA GLU A 58 -7.46 6.42 -18.29
C GLU A 58 -7.43 5.54 -19.56
N LEU A 59 -7.06 4.27 -19.43
CA LEU A 59 -7.12 3.29 -20.53
C LEU A 59 -8.56 2.96 -20.95
N GLN A 60 -9.48 2.87 -19.99
CA GLN A 60 -10.90 2.67 -20.29
C GLN A 60 -11.52 3.88 -20.99
N GLU A 61 -11.17 5.09 -20.56
CA GLU A 61 -11.65 6.34 -21.17
C GLU A 61 -11.09 6.50 -22.58
N SER A 62 -9.78 6.36 -22.78
CA SER A 62 -9.15 6.44 -24.11
C SER A 62 -9.70 5.40 -25.09
N LYS A 63 -9.90 4.15 -24.65
CA LYS A 63 -10.55 3.13 -25.47
C LYS A 63 -12.00 3.47 -25.79
N ARG A 64 -12.72 4.20 -24.93
CA ARG A 64 -14.09 4.66 -25.18
C ARG A 64 -14.14 5.74 -26.27
N TYR A 65 -13.13 6.61 -26.38
CA TYR A 65 -13.09 7.64 -27.42
C TYR A 65 -12.86 7.05 -28.82
N ILE A 66 -11.98 6.04 -28.95
CA ILE A 66 -11.65 5.43 -30.24
C ILE A 66 -12.86 4.71 -30.87
N VAL A 67 -13.72 4.07 -30.07
CA VAL A 67 -14.91 3.36 -30.59
C VAL A 67 -16.03 4.32 -31.01
N VAL A 68 -16.01 5.57 -30.54
CA VAL A 68 -17.02 6.59 -30.93
C VAL A 68 -16.64 7.28 -32.24
N GLU A 69 -15.36 7.35 -32.60
CA GLU A 69 -14.87 7.96 -33.86
C GLU A 69 -14.99 7.04 -35.10
N GLU A 70 -15.16 5.73 -34.92
CA GLU A 70 -15.36 4.76 -36.03
C GLU A 70 -16.84 4.56 -36.43
N ARG A 71 -17.76 5.41 -35.97
CA ARG A 71 -19.19 5.40 -36.38
C ARG A 71 -19.61 6.71 -37.02
#